data_AF-A0A7R9UNT9-F1
#
_entry.id   AF-A0A7R9UNT9-F1
#
_cell.length_a   1.000
_cell.length_b   1.000
_cell.length_c   1.000
_cell.angle_alpha   90.00
_cell.angle_beta   90.00
_cell.angle_gamma   90.00
#
_symmetry.space_group_name_H-M   'P 1'
#
loop_
_entity.id
_entity.type
_entity.pdbx_description
1 polymer ?
#
loop_
_entity_poly.entity_id
_entity_poly.type
_entity_poly.pdbx_seq_one_letter_code
_entity_poly.pdbx_strand_id
1 'polypeptide(L)'
;VESTRMEAVTTGGAHPLGGGAGDEAVRALPPPPAPAPALATGNAVELFLGQALHWRKPTDASVAQSLDGIAELASCGAWHAVAKLAERLLPTAHPELALALRQHRITALLRVRNYRAASDELAALGDLDAPALSYEAHAELYPGRHGTMVPFGLRVVQSQAPHFVNDSPRALNALLLLAARCADAAREHERERE
;
A
#
# COMPACT_ATOMS: atom_id res chain seq x y z
N VAL A 1 -27.89 -3.25 -61.76
CA VAL A 1 -28.72 -4.47 -61.62
C VAL A 1 -29.32 -4.52 -60.22
N GLU A 2 -30.13 -3.54 -59.81
CA GLU A 2 -31.48 -3.22 -60.34
C GLU A 2 -32.46 -4.38 -60.12
N SER A 3 -33.44 -4.15 -59.25
CA SER A 3 -34.58 -5.04 -59.05
C SER A 3 -35.86 -4.21 -59.06
N THR A 4 -36.55 -4.29 -60.20
CA THR A 4 -38.00 -4.30 -60.38
C THR A 4 -38.87 -3.35 -59.53
N ARG A 5 -39.26 -2.25 -60.18
CA ARG A 5 -40.47 -1.45 -59.94
C ARG A 5 -41.75 -2.31 -60.00
N MET A 6 -42.72 -2.04 -59.12
CA MET A 6 -44.14 -2.28 -59.41
C MET A 6 -45.03 -1.28 -58.65
N GLU A 7 -46.07 -0.76 -59.32
CA GLU A 7 -47.00 0.25 -58.80
C GLU A 7 -48.46 -0.18 -59.04
N ALA A 8 -49.34 0.06 -58.06
CA ALA A 8 -50.81 0.13 -58.15
C ALA A 8 -51.32 0.71 -56.79
N VAL A 9 -52.19 1.73 -56.61
CA VAL A 9 -53.36 2.24 -57.38
C VAL A 9 -54.51 1.21 -57.33
N THR A 10 -55.73 1.42 -56.78
CA THR A 10 -56.67 2.57 -56.60
C THR A 10 -57.59 2.26 -55.37
N THR A 11 -58.58 3.01 -54.81
CA THR A 11 -59.33 4.27 -55.10
C THR A 11 -59.98 4.84 -53.81
N GLY A 12 -60.25 6.16 -53.76
CA GLY A 12 -61.39 6.75 -53.03
C GLY A 12 -61.17 7.19 -51.56
N GLY A 13 -61.84 8.23 -51.05
CA GLY A 13 -62.73 9.20 -51.72
C GLY A 13 -63.30 10.30 -50.80
N ALA A 14 -63.68 11.43 -51.40
CA ALA A 14 -64.56 12.53 -50.92
C ALA A 14 -64.93 12.62 -49.42
N HIS A 15 -64.48 13.61 -48.63
CA HIS A 15 -64.83 15.06 -48.56
C HIS A 15 -65.59 15.40 -47.23
N PRO A 16 -65.89 16.67 -46.85
CA PRO A 16 -65.61 17.15 -45.49
C PRO A 16 -66.85 17.57 -44.68
N LEU A 17 -66.65 18.07 -43.45
CA LEU A 17 -67.17 19.36 -42.92
C LEU A 17 -66.96 19.47 -41.38
N GLY A 18 -66.94 20.70 -40.86
CA GLY A 18 -66.88 21.00 -39.42
C GLY A 18 -65.45 21.01 -38.83
N GLY A 19 -64.94 22.06 -38.20
CA GLY A 19 -65.54 23.37 -37.89
C GLY A 19 -65.93 23.51 -36.42
N GLY A 20 -64.97 23.90 -35.58
CA GLY A 20 -65.18 24.17 -34.16
C GLY A 20 -64.00 24.95 -33.59
N ALA A 21 -64.23 26.21 -33.21
CA ALA A 21 -63.21 27.04 -32.59
C ALA A 21 -63.13 26.72 -31.09
N GLY A 22 -61.92 26.45 -30.59
CA GLY A 22 -61.61 26.27 -29.17
C GLY A 22 -60.35 27.05 -28.84
N ASP A 23 -60.52 28.32 -28.47
CA ASP A 23 -59.43 29.21 -28.08
C ASP A 23 -59.03 28.94 -26.62
N GLU A 24 -58.16 27.95 -26.42
CA GLU A 24 -57.60 27.63 -25.11
C GLU A 24 -56.10 27.91 -25.11
N ALA A 25 -55.71 29.02 -24.46
CA ALA A 25 -54.35 29.51 -24.42
C ALA A 25 -53.44 28.62 -23.53
N VAL A 26 -52.94 27.53 -24.11
CA VAL A 26 -51.96 26.63 -23.48
C VAL A 26 -50.70 27.43 -23.14
N ARG A 27 -50.60 27.88 -21.88
CA ARG A 27 -49.37 28.44 -21.31
C ARG A 27 -48.28 27.38 -21.41
N ALA A 28 -47.33 27.59 -22.33
CA ALA A 28 -46.16 26.74 -22.47
C ALA A 28 -45.41 26.69 -21.13
N LEU A 29 -45.40 25.52 -20.49
CA LEU A 29 -44.56 25.24 -19.35
C LEU A 29 -43.09 25.42 -19.80
N PRO A 30 -42.22 26.12 -19.04
CA PRO A 30 -40.82 26.20 -19.39
C PRO A 30 -40.23 24.78 -19.50
N PRO A 31 -39.32 24.52 -20.45
CA PRO A 31 -38.69 23.22 -20.57
C PRO A 31 -38.00 22.86 -19.24
N PRO A 32 -38.01 21.58 -18.82
CA PRO A 32 -37.35 21.19 -17.59
C PRO A 32 -35.86 21.56 -17.67
N PRO A 33 -35.24 22.02 -16.57
CA PRO A 33 -33.82 22.29 -16.56
C PRO A 33 -33.06 21.02 -16.94
N ALA A 34 -31.98 21.17 -17.72
CA ALA A 34 -31.15 20.05 -18.14
C ALA A 34 -30.76 19.20 -16.93
N PRO A 35 -30.75 17.86 -17.05
CA PRO A 35 -30.47 16.99 -15.92
C PRO A 35 -29.11 17.37 -15.32
N ALA A 36 -29.11 17.68 -14.01
CA ALA A 36 -27.89 17.94 -13.27
C ALA A 36 -26.89 16.78 -13.51
N PRO A 37 -25.58 17.06 -13.60
CA PRO A 37 -24.59 16.01 -13.84
C PRO A 37 -24.78 14.91 -12.80
N ALA A 38 -25.04 13.68 -13.26
CA ALA A 38 -25.49 12.61 -12.40
C ALA A 38 -24.44 12.33 -11.32
N LEU A 39 -24.68 12.84 -10.10
CA LEU A 39 -23.92 12.41 -8.93
C LEU A 39 -24.09 10.90 -8.86
N ALA A 40 -22.95 10.20 -8.93
CA ALA A 40 -22.94 8.75 -9.08
C ALA A 40 -23.86 8.12 -8.03
N THR A 41 -24.79 7.28 -8.48
CA THR A 41 -25.87 6.70 -7.68
C THR A 41 -25.36 5.62 -6.73
N GLY A 42 -24.43 5.99 -5.86
CA GLY A 42 -24.04 5.22 -4.69
C GLY A 42 -25.28 4.99 -3.83
N ASN A 43 -25.37 3.79 -3.26
CA ASN A 43 -26.49 3.40 -2.43
C ASN A 43 -26.65 4.42 -1.28
N ALA A 44 -27.83 5.04 -1.15
CA ALA A 44 -28.08 6.01 -0.10
C ALA A 44 -27.89 5.41 1.31
N VAL A 45 -28.08 4.09 1.45
CA VAL A 45 -27.79 3.35 2.68
C VAL A 45 -26.27 3.29 2.96
N GLU A 46 -25.42 3.19 1.95
CA GLU A 46 -23.95 3.21 2.15
C GLU A 46 -23.42 4.60 2.48
N LEU A 47 -24.01 5.67 1.92
CA LEU A 47 -23.72 7.03 2.36
C LEU A 47 -24.16 7.26 3.82
N PHE A 48 -25.34 6.76 4.20
CA PHE A 48 -25.89 6.88 5.55
C PHE A 48 -25.13 6.05 6.60
N LEU A 49 -24.64 4.86 6.24
CA LEU A 49 -23.83 4.00 7.11
C LEU A 49 -22.33 4.34 7.09
N GLY A 50 -21.91 5.40 6.37
CA GLY A 50 -20.50 5.77 6.20
C GLY A 50 -19.68 4.80 5.33
N GLN A 51 -20.32 3.78 4.75
CA GLN A 51 -19.72 2.75 3.90
C GLN A 51 -19.27 3.27 2.53
N ALA A 52 -19.76 4.45 2.12
CA ALA A 52 -19.19 5.23 1.01
C ALA A 52 -17.72 5.61 1.23
N LEU A 53 -17.23 5.58 2.47
CA LEU A 53 -15.80 5.47 2.79
C LEU A 53 -15.37 4.00 2.79
N HIS A 54 -15.46 3.35 1.63
CA HIS A 54 -14.82 2.05 1.41
C HIS A 54 -13.30 2.28 1.42
N TRP A 55 -12.70 2.18 2.60
CA TRP A 55 -11.25 2.30 2.78
C TRP A 55 -10.57 1.19 1.96
N ARG A 56 -10.19 1.50 0.72
CA ARG A 56 -9.43 0.57 -0.12
C ARG A 56 -8.09 0.39 0.55
N LYS A 57 -7.92 -0.75 1.22
CA LYS A 57 -6.67 -1.16 1.84
C LYS A 57 -5.53 -0.93 0.83
N PRO A 58 -4.59 0.01 1.08
CA PRO A 58 -3.71 0.48 0.02
C PRO A 58 -2.85 -0.66 -0.54
N THR A 59 -2.50 -0.55 -1.82
CA THR A 59 -1.70 -1.55 -2.53
C THR A 59 -0.28 -1.04 -2.72
N ASP A 60 0.64 -1.95 -3.05
CA ASP A 60 2.04 -1.63 -3.34
C ASP A 60 2.27 -0.70 -4.56
N ALA A 61 1.20 -0.30 -5.24
CA ALA A 61 1.20 0.64 -6.36
C ALA A 61 0.36 1.91 -6.11
N SER A 62 -0.43 1.99 -5.03
CA SER A 62 -1.23 3.18 -4.71
C SER A 62 -0.52 4.15 -3.74
N VAL A 63 0.59 3.74 -3.14
CA VAL A 63 1.37 4.51 -2.16
C VAL A 63 2.69 4.99 -2.73
N ALA A 64 3.29 5.99 -2.07
CA ALA A 64 4.64 6.45 -2.40
C ALA A 64 5.65 5.30 -2.42
N GLN A 65 6.55 5.30 -3.41
CA GLN A 65 7.58 4.27 -3.57
C GLN A 65 8.80 4.60 -2.67
N SER A 66 8.54 4.82 -1.38
CA SER A 66 9.47 5.28 -0.34
C SER A 66 9.20 4.57 1.00
N LEU A 67 9.97 4.90 2.05
CA LEU A 67 9.69 4.44 3.41
C LEU A 67 8.34 4.96 3.94
N ASP A 68 7.89 6.13 3.49
CA ASP A 68 6.62 6.75 3.92
C ASP A 68 5.42 5.94 3.44
N GLY A 69 5.42 5.49 2.18
CA GLY A 69 4.39 4.58 1.66
C GLY A 69 4.45 3.19 2.29
N ILE A 70 5.63 2.73 2.73
CA ILE A 70 5.77 1.53 3.55
C ILE A 70 5.13 1.73 4.94
N ALA A 71 5.31 2.90 5.57
CA ALA A 71 4.69 3.23 6.85
C ALA A 71 3.16 3.37 6.72
N GLU A 72 2.67 3.98 5.64
CA GLU A 72 1.25 4.05 5.28
C GLU A 72 0.65 2.62 5.19
N LEU A 73 1.24 1.75 4.36
CA LEU A 73 0.83 0.36 4.22
C LEU A 73 0.88 -0.41 5.55
N ALA A 74 1.90 -0.18 6.39
CA ALA A 74 2.01 -0.79 7.70
C ALA A 74 0.89 -0.32 8.66
N SER A 75 0.54 0.97 8.64
CA SER A 75 -0.56 1.52 9.45
C SER A 75 -1.92 0.93 9.05
N CYS A 76 -2.16 0.72 7.75
CA CYS A 76 -3.33 0.01 7.23
C CYS A 76 -3.25 -1.53 7.39
N GLY A 77 -2.20 -2.07 8.03
CA GLY A 77 -2.00 -3.51 8.21
C GLY A 77 -1.88 -4.29 6.89
N ALA A 78 -1.40 -3.66 5.82
CA ALA A 78 -1.24 -4.22 4.48
C ALA A 78 0.09 -4.98 4.31
N TRP A 79 0.42 -5.86 5.27
CA TRP A 79 1.73 -6.51 5.39
C TRP A 79 2.22 -7.23 4.11
N HIS A 80 1.33 -7.87 3.32
CA HIS A 80 1.73 -8.44 2.02
C HIS A 80 2.21 -7.38 1.02
N ALA A 81 1.58 -6.20 0.99
CA ALA A 81 1.99 -5.08 0.15
C ALA A 81 3.27 -4.43 0.69
N VAL A 82 3.45 -4.32 2.02
CA VAL A 82 4.72 -3.87 2.64
C VAL A 82 5.89 -4.75 2.18
N ALA A 83 5.76 -6.08 2.31
CA ALA A 83 6.82 -7.01 1.94
C ALA A 83 7.19 -6.95 0.45
N LYS A 84 6.18 -6.77 -0.43
CA LYS A 84 6.32 -6.65 -1.89
C LYS A 84 6.87 -5.29 -2.34
N LEU A 85 6.51 -4.20 -1.67
CA LEU A 85 7.05 -2.86 -1.96
C LEU A 85 8.51 -2.78 -1.52
N ALA A 86 8.84 -3.25 -0.32
CA ALA A 86 10.23 -3.27 0.15
C ALA A 86 11.14 -4.11 -0.76
N GLU A 87 10.67 -5.25 -1.27
CA GLU A 87 11.38 -6.08 -2.25
C GLU A 87 11.70 -5.36 -3.56
N ARG A 88 10.76 -4.55 -4.07
CA ARG A 88 10.96 -3.72 -5.27
C ARG A 88 12.02 -2.63 -5.08
N LEU A 89 12.11 -2.07 -3.88
CA LEU A 89 12.99 -0.94 -3.57
C LEU A 89 14.41 -1.36 -3.17
N LEU A 90 14.62 -2.62 -2.78
CA LEU A 90 15.94 -3.11 -2.35
C LEU A 90 17.06 -3.03 -3.41
N PRO A 91 16.84 -3.34 -4.70
CA PRO A 91 17.90 -3.27 -5.71
C PRO A 91 18.43 -1.86 -6.02
N THR A 92 17.69 -0.82 -5.64
CA THR A 92 18.06 0.59 -5.88
C THR A 92 18.41 1.36 -4.61
N ALA A 93 18.44 0.69 -3.45
CA ALA A 93 18.71 1.30 -2.16
C ALA A 93 20.20 1.36 -1.83
N HIS A 94 20.64 2.50 -1.27
CA HIS A 94 21.94 2.63 -0.60
C HIS A 94 21.95 1.87 0.75
N PRO A 95 23.12 1.58 1.35
CA PRO A 95 23.22 0.64 2.49
C PRO A 95 22.29 0.90 3.68
N GLU A 96 22.18 2.15 4.16
CA GLU A 96 21.31 2.53 5.28
C GLU A 96 19.82 2.25 4.97
N LEU A 97 19.34 2.74 3.82
CA LEU A 97 17.98 2.46 3.33
C LEU A 97 17.75 0.96 3.07
N ALA A 98 18.72 0.22 2.56
CA ALA A 98 18.60 -1.22 2.31
C ALA A 98 18.40 -2.02 3.61
N LEU A 99 19.09 -1.64 4.70
CA LEU A 99 18.86 -2.20 6.04
C LEU A 99 17.46 -1.86 6.56
N ALA A 100 17.02 -0.61 6.40
CA ALA A 100 15.67 -0.19 6.80
C ALA A 100 14.57 -0.95 6.02
N LEU A 101 14.70 -1.10 4.70
CA LEU A 101 13.78 -1.85 3.85
C LEU A 101 13.73 -3.33 4.22
N ARG A 102 14.89 -3.98 4.47
CA ARG A 102 14.94 -5.36 4.98
C ARG A 102 14.23 -5.51 6.32
N GLN A 103 14.45 -4.60 7.28
CA GLN A 103 13.75 -4.64 8.57
C GLN A 103 12.22 -4.60 8.40
N HIS A 104 11.71 -3.69 7.56
CA HIS A 104 10.28 -3.58 7.29
C HIS A 104 9.72 -4.83 6.58
N ARG A 105 10.48 -5.39 5.62
CA ARG A 105 10.12 -6.63 4.92
C ARG A 105 10.08 -7.84 5.87
N ILE A 106 11.11 -8.03 6.69
CA ILE A 106 11.18 -9.12 7.68
C ILE A 106 10.01 -8.98 8.68
N THR A 107 9.77 -7.78 9.20
CA THR A 107 8.62 -7.50 10.09
C THR A 107 7.30 -7.85 9.41
N ALA A 108 7.10 -7.47 8.15
CA ALA A 108 5.91 -7.81 7.39
C ALA A 108 5.76 -9.33 7.13
N LEU A 109 6.86 -10.03 6.80
CA LEU A 109 6.88 -11.48 6.62
C LEU A 109 6.51 -12.23 7.92
N LEU A 110 7.02 -11.79 9.07
CA LEU A 110 6.63 -12.31 10.38
C LEU A 110 5.15 -12.04 10.69
N ARG A 111 4.63 -10.85 10.34
CA ARG A 111 3.22 -10.46 10.54
C ARG A 111 2.25 -11.26 9.66
N VAL A 112 2.65 -11.69 8.46
CA VAL A 112 1.89 -12.65 7.62
C VAL A 112 2.23 -14.12 7.91
N ARG A 113 3.02 -14.39 8.96
CA ARG A 113 3.43 -15.74 9.41
C ARG A 113 4.26 -16.54 8.38
N ASN A 114 4.90 -15.87 7.42
CA ASN A 114 5.87 -16.48 6.51
C ASN A 114 7.26 -16.52 7.18
N TYR A 115 7.35 -17.32 8.24
CA TYR A 115 8.55 -17.41 9.09
C TYR A 115 9.78 -17.93 8.33
N ARG A 116 9.57 -18.77 7.30
CA ARG A 116 10.65 -19.27 6.44
C ARG A 116 11.31 -18.13 5.67
N ALA A 117 10.54 -17.36 4.89
CA ALA A 117 11.11 -16.23 4.14
C ALA A 117 11.72 -15.16 5.07
N ALA A 118 11.13 -14.94 6.25
CA ALA A 118 11.72 -14.06 7.26
C ALA A 118 13.09 -14.57 7.77
N SER A 119 13.22 -15.89 7.96
CA SER A 119 14.49 -16.54 8.32
C SER A 119 15.50 -16.52 7.17
N ASP A 120 15.07 -16.66 5.93
CA ASP A 120 15.93 -16.62 4.74
C ASP A 120 16.51 -15.20 4.53
N GLU A 121 15.69 -14.15 4.68
CA GLU A 121 16.12 -12.74 4.65
C GLU A 121 17.10 -12.41 5.79
N LEU A 122 16.88 -12.94 7.00
CA LEU A 122 17.78 -12.76 8.15
C LEU A 122 19.09 -13.55 8.00
N ALA A 123 19.06 -14.73 7.36
CA ALA A 123 20.27 -15.48 7.02
C ALA A 123 21.09 -14.75 5.95
N ALA A 124 20.44 -14.09 4.98
CA ALA A 124 21.09 -13.26 3.97
C ALA A 124 21.71 -11.95 4.53
N LEU A 125 21.26 -11.47 5.69
CA LEU A 125 21.90 -10.39 6.45
C LEU A 125 23.15 -10.85 7.21
N GLY A 126 23.20 -12.12 7.61
CA GLY A 126 24.35 -12.69 8.32
C GLY A 126 24.58 -12.08 9.71
N ASP A 127 25.84 -11.74 10.01
CA ASP A 127 26.22 -11.11 11.26
C ASP A 127 25.97 -9.60 11.23
N LEU A 128 25.17 -9.11 12.19
CA LEU A 128 24.85 -7.69 12.34
C LEU A 128 25.98 -6.86 12.98
N ASP A 129 27.11 -7.49 13.35
CA ASP A 129 28.34 -6.81 13.77
C ASP A 129 29.44 -6.82 12.70
N ALA A 130 29.18 -7.39 11.52
CA ALA A 130 30.13 -7.36 10.42
C ALA A 130 30.53 -5.90 10.11
N PRO A 131 31.84 -5.56 10.02
CA PRO A 131 32.28 -4.17 9.78
C PRO A 131 31.68 -3.52 8.54
N ALA A 132 31.30 -4.31 7.52
CA ALA A 132 30.56 -3.86 6.35
C ALA A 132 29.18 -3.23 6.64
N LEU A 133 28.69 -3.29 7.88
CA LEU A 133 27.45 -2.69 8.38
C LEU A 133 27.69 -1.52 9.35
N SER A 134 28.92 -0.99 9.42
CA SER A 134 29.25 0.27 10.11
C SER A 134 29.35 1.43 9.11
N TYR A 135 29.22 2.67 9.60
CA TYR A 135 29.34 3.87 8.75
C TYR A 135 30.76 4.06 8.21
N GLU A 136 31.77 3.68 8.99
CA GLU A 136 33.19 3.80 8.63
C GLU A 136 33.57 2.96 7.39
N ALA A 137 32.87 1.85 7.14
CA ALA A 137 33.07 1.01 5.96
C ALA A 137 32.50 1.60 4.66
N HIS A 138 31.77 2.72 4.74
CA HIS A 138 31.15 3.43 3.62
C HIS A 138 31.39 4.95 3.76
N ALA A 139 32.62 5.33 4.13
CA ALA A 139 33.00 6.70 4.47
C ALA A 139 32.79 7.71 3.32
N GLU A 140 32.80 7.25 2.08
CA GLU A 140 32.46 8.01 0.87
C GLU A 140 30.97 8.32 0.73
N LEU A 141 30.09 7.56 1.39
CA LEU A 141 28.64 7.80 1.44
C LEU A 141 28.23 8.55 2.71
N TYR A 142 28.92 8.34 3.83
CA TYR A 142 28.55 8.90 5.15
C TYR A 142 29.75 9.58 5.85
N PRO A 143 30.37 10.62 5.25
CA PRO A 143 31.56 11.25 5.79
C PRO A 143 31.32 11.81 7.19
N GLY A 144 32.19 11.42 8.15
CA GLY A 144 32.12 11.86 9.54
C GLY A 144 31.02 11.20 10.39
N ARG A 145 30.30 10.18 9.87
CA ARG A 145 29.46 9.32 10.70
C ARG A 145 30.26 8.14 11.25
N HIS A 146 29.88 7.69 12.45
CA HIS A 146 30.53 6.61 13.18
C HIS A 146 29.51 5.62 13.76
N GLY A 147 29.95 4.40 14.02
CA GLY A 147 29.12 3.34 14.61
C GLY A 147 28.32 2.51 13.60
N THR A 148 27.34 1.75 14.08
CA THR A 148 26.58 0.79 13.26
C THR A 148 25.42 1.43 12.49
N MET A 149 25.26 1.04 11.22
CA MET A 149 24.06 1.34 10.42
C MET A 149 22.86 0.46 10.82
N VAL A 150 23.07 -0.61 11.58
CA VAL A 150 22.03 -1.61 11.91
C VAL A 150 21.10 -1.07 13.00
N PRO A 151 19.80 -0.84 12.72
CA PRO A 151 18.88 -0.34 13.74
C PRO A 151 18.66 -1.37 14.86
N PHE A 152 18.47 -0.90 16.10
CA PHE A 152 18.23 -1.78 17.24
C PHE A 152 17.02 -2.70 17.05
N GLY A 153 15.96 -2.22 16.39
CA GLY A 153 14.78 -3.03 16.04
C GLY A 153 15.11 -4.28 15.21
N LEU A 154 16.06 -4.18 14.26
CA LEU A 154 16.51 -5.33 13.47
C LEU A 154 17.29 -6.35 14.33
N ARG A 155 18.06 -5.88 15.31
CA ARG A 155 18.78 -6.74 16.29
C ARG A 155 17.79 -7.47 17.21
N VAL A 156 16.72 -6.82 17.65
CA VAL A 156 15.61 -7.44 18.41
C VAL A 156 14.88 -8.49 17.56
N VAL A 157 14.60 -8.19 16.29
CA VAL A 157 13.93 -9.13 15.38
C VAL A 157 14.82 -10.35 15.07
N GLN A 158 16.12 -10.15 14.85
CA GLN A 158 17.06 -11.24 14.60
C GLN A 158 17.15 -12.20 15.80
N SER A 159 17.19 -11.69 17.04
CA SER A 159 17.31 -12.56 18.23
C SER A 159 16.08 -13.44 18.47
N GLN A 160 14.88 -12.95 18.10
CA GLN A 160 13.62 -13.69 18.20
C GLN A 160 13.41 -14.67 17.05
N ALA A 161 14.02 -14.44 15.88
CA ALA A 161 13.72 -15.20 14.66
C ALA A 161 13.88 -16.73 14.75
N PRO A 162 14.90 -17.31 15.42
CA PRO A 162 15.05 -18.76 15.52
C PRO A 162 13.87 -19.43 16.26
N HIS A 163 13.18 -18.71 17.15
CA HIS A 163 12.01 -19.23 17.86
C HIS A 163 10.85 -19.53 16.89
N PHE A 164 10.65 -18.71 15.85
CA PHE A 164 9.58 -18.91 14.87
C PHE A 164 9.81 -20.12 13.94
N VAL A 165 11.02 -20.68 13.92
CA VAL A 165 11.36 -21.95 13.23
C VAL A 165 11.61 -23.11 14.20
N ASN A 166 11.25 -22.93 15.49
CA ASN A 166 11.41 -23.89 16.59
C ASN A 166 12.86 -24.23 17.01
N ASP A 167 13.86 -23.42 16.62
CA ASP A 167 15.23 -23.53 17.13
C ASP A 167 15.37 -22.75 18.46
N SER A 168 14.77 -23.31 19.51
CA SER A 168 14.80 -22.74 20.85
C SER A 168 16.21 -22.54 21.44
N PRO A 169 17.19 -23.45 21.26
CA PRO A 169 18.56 -23.22 21.71
C PRO A 169 19.22 -22.00 21.04
N ARG A 170 19.06 -21.84 19.72
CA ARG A 170 19.60 -20.66 19.01
C ARG A 170 18.87 -19.38 19.39
N ALA A 171 17.56 -19.43 19.62
CA ALA A 171 16.78 -18.29 20.10
C ALA A 171 17.27 -17.82 21.48
N LEU A 172 17.46 -18.74 22.43
CA LEU A 172 18.00 -18.42 23.75
C LEU A 172 19.39 -17.78 23.65
N ASN A 173 20.30 -18.37 22.87
CA ASN A 173 21.64 -17.82 22.67
C ASN A 173 21.60 -16.41 22.06
N ALA A 174 20.78 -16.18 21.03
CA ALA A 174 20.67 -14.88 20.37
C ALA A 174 20.01 -13.82 21.28
N LEU A 175 19.08 -14.20 22.14
CA LEU A 175 18.51 -13.31 23.17
C LEU A 175 19.52 -12.96 24.27
N LEU A 176 20.36 -13.90 24.70
CA LEU A 176 21.45 -13.64 25.65
C LEU A 176 22.52 -12.72 25.05
N LEU A 177 22.89 -12.92 23.79
CA LEU A 177 23.78 -12.01 23.06
C LEU A 177 23.18 -10.60 22.91
N LEU A 178 21.85 -10.49 22.74
CA LEU A 178 21.19 -9.18 22.74
C LEU A 178 21.23 -8.52 24.12
N ALA A 179 20.97 -9.27 25.19
CA ALA A 179 21.03 -8.76 26.57
C ALA A 179 22.43 -8.26 26.95
N ALA A 180 23.49 -8.97 26.53
CA ALA A 180 24.88 -8.54 26.74
C ALA A 180 25.16 -7.16 26.10
N ARG A 181 24.78 -6.97 24.83
CA ARG A 181 24.93 -5.68 24.12
C ARG A 181 24.21 -4.54 24.84
N CYS A 182 23.00 -4.77 25.35
CA CYS A 182 22.26 -3.77 26.11
C CYS A 182 22.99 -3.38 27.40
N ALA A 183 23.65 -4.33 28.07
CA ALA A 183 24.46 -4.04 29.26
C ALA A 183 25.76 -3.29 28.91
N ASP A 184 26.40 -3.60 27.78
CA ASP A 184 27.61 -2.89 27.33
C ASP A 184 27.30 -1.46 26.88
N ALA A 185 26.24 -1.24 26.10
CA ALA A 185 25.77 0.09 25.72
C ALA A 185 25.32 0.93 26.93
N ALA A 186 24.75 0.31 27.97
CA ALA A 186 24.43 0.99 29.22
C ALA A 186 25.69 1.49 29.94
N ARG A 187 26.73 0.64 30.06
CA ARG A 187 28.04 0.99 30.66
C ARG A 187 28.76 2.10 29.90
N GLU A 188 28.62 2.13 28.57
CA GLU A 188 29.21 3.18 27.73
C GLU A 188 28.56 4.53 28.00
N HIS A 189 27.22 4.59 27.94
CA HIS A 189 26.43 5.78 28.28
C HIS A 189 26.50 6.19 29.77
N GLU A 190 26.89 5.28 30.68
CA GLU A 190 27.26 5.62 32.06
C GLU A 190 28.60 6.38 32.11
N ARG A 191 29.63 5.93 31.39
CA ARG A 191 30.94 6.60 31.31
C ARG A 191 30.89 7.96 30.60
N GLU A 192 29.98 8.14 29.64
CA GLU A 192 29.76 9.44 28.97
C GLU A 192 29.15 10.52 29.88
N ARG A 193 28.83 10.19 31.13
CA ARG A 193 28.19 11.09 32.12
C ARG A 193 29.09 11.46 33.30
N GLU A 194 30.32 10.95 33.35
CA GLU A 194 31.33 11.20 34.42
C GLU A 194 32.32 12.31 34.03
#